data_AF-A0ABD3PYH6-F1
#
_entry.id   AF-A0ABD3PYH6-F1
#
_cell.length_a   1.000
_cell.length_b   1.000
_cell.length_c   1.000
_cell.angle_alpha   90.00
_cell.angle_beta   90.00
_cell.angle_gamma   90.00
#
_symmetry.space_group_name_H-M   'P 1'
#
loop_
_entity.id
_entity.type
_entity.pdbx_description
1 polymer ?
#
loop_
_entity_poly.entity_id
_entity_poly.type
_entity_poly.pdbx_seq_one_letter_code
_entity_poly.pdbx_strand_id
1 'polypeptide(L)'
;MLYQSLCIALCAALSLLATATEAFVPRISSAISTAPSRHCAHVPVEIFDGTSNLLSDESLSPAIEAARQKFWFYFFAGSGAGGIGIAQLPAIFRDAAASRGVAGVGPSRGGSPLNAGPLLGLYYNTEIALNDVLDAIQKAPSAEFISSRSQSINFMASKGYIERRDFIKEMEIKKCNPLASYVLYDAISSGKGDVVSPVVYDGKLAAYRQGSRADGSVAGLFVGDLNGFLAVKVGAFLGLLFCLLVDFGFIAKAGIEGFLS
;
A
#
# COMPACT_ATOMS: atom_id res chain seq x y z
N MET A 1 -18.74 2.88 29.51
CA MET A 1 -18.27 4.05 28.72
C MET A 1 -17.10 3.73 27.78
N LEU A 2 -16.03 3.03 28.20
CA LEU A 2 -14.90 2.65 27.32
C LEU A 2 -15.32 1.92 26.03
N TYR A 3 -16.29 1.01 26.10
CA TYR A 3 -16.78 0.24 24.94
C TYR A 3 -17.47 1.13 23.89
N GLN A 4 -18.15 2.19 24.34
CA GLN A 4 -18.89 3.09 23.46
C GLN A 4 -17.95 4.08 22.75
N SER A 5 -16.93 4.59 23.45
CA SER A 5 -15.84 5.35 22.82
C SER A 5 -15.01 4.52 21.85
N LEU A 6 -14.76 3.25 22.16
CA LEU A 6 -14.06 2.33 21.24
C LEU A 6 -14.89 2.07 19.99
N CYS A 7 -16.21 1.87 20.10
CA CYS A 7 -17.08 1.71 18.94
C CYS A 7 -17.15 2.97 18.07
N ILE A 8 -17.23 4.16 18.66
CA ILE A 8 -17.24 5.43 17.91
C ILE A 8 -15.90 5.67 17.21
N ALA A 9 -14.79 5.37 17.89
CA ALA A 9 -13.44 5.39 17.32
C ALA A 9 -13.30 4.44 16.13
N LEU A 10 -13.77 3.20 16.30
CA LEU A 10 -13.73 2.17 15.26
C LEU A 10 -14.59 2.58 14.06
N CYS A 11 -15.79 3.11 14.30
CA CYS A 11 -16.67 3.62 13.25
C CYS A 11 -16.05 4.81 12.51
N ALA A 12 -15.45 5.78 13.21
CA ALA A 12 -14.79 6.92 12.60
C ALA A 12 -13.57 6.49 11.76
N ALA A 13 -12.75 5.57 12.27
CA ALA A 13 -11.63 5.00 11.55
C ALA A 13 -12.09 4.22 10.30
N LEU A 14 -13.14 3.42 10.42
CA LEU A 14 -13.74 2.69 9.29
C LEU A 14 -14.38 3.63 8.25
N SER A 15 -15.01 4.73 8.67
CA SER A 15 -15.57 5.74 7.76
C SER A 15 -14.49 6.55 7.03
N LEU A 16 -13.36 6.85 7.69
CA LEU A 16 -12.18 7.45 7.06
C LEU A 16 -11.52 6.48 6.08
N LEU A 17 -11.49 5.18 6.41
CA LEU A 17 -11.01 4.14 5.49
C LEU A 17 -11.93 3.97 4.27
N ALA A 18 -13.25 4.02 4.47
CA ALA A 18 -14.25 3.88 3.41
C ALA A 18 -14.25 5.08 2.43
N THR A 19 -14.07 6.29 2.94
CA THR A 19 -13.97 7.49 2.10
C THR A 19 -12.67 7.53 1.29
N ALA A 20 -11.57 6.97 1.80
CA ALA A 20 -10.34 6.78 1.03
C ALA A 20 -10.50 5.77 -0.13
N THR A 21 -11.41 4.79 0.00
CA THR A 21 -11.68 3.81 -1.06
C THR A 21 -12.59 4.32 -2.18
N GLU A 22 -13.51 5.25 -1.91
CA GLU A 22 -14.40 5.83 -2.93
C GLU A 22 -13.79 7.03 -3.68
N ALA A 23 -12.82 7.73 -3.09
CA ALA A 23 -12.16 8.88 -3.71
C ALA A 23 -11.21 8.53 -4.87
N PHE A 24 -10.97 7.24 -5.14
CA PHE A 24 -10.02 6.77 -6.16
C PHE A 24 -10.70 5.97 -7.28
N VAL A 25 -11.70 6.60 -7.92
CA VAL A 25 -12.01 6.32 -9.33
C VAL A 25 -11.22 7.33 -10.17
N PRO A 26 -10.24 6.92 -10.99
CA PRO A 26 -9.47 7.88 -11.79
C PRO A 26 -10.37 8.49 -12.87
N ARG A 27 -10.85 9.71 -12.64
CA ARG A 27 -11.41 10.55 -13.71
C ARG A 27 -10.23 11.12 -14.49
N ILE A 28 -10.00 10.58 -15.69
CA ILE A 28 -9.02 11.13 -16.62
C ILE A 28 -9.46 12.55 -16.98
N SER A 29 -8.72 13.55 -16.53
CA SER A 29 -8.75 14.88 -17.12
C SER A 29 -7.35 15.47 -17.12
N SER A 30 -6.88 15.64 -18.35
CA SER A 30 -5.69 16.37 -18.77
C SER A 30 -5.82 17.86 -18.50
N ALA A 31 -4.87 18.45 -17.77
CA ALA A 31 -4.37 19.80 -18.01
C ALA A 31 -3.05 20.01 -17.25
N ILE A 32 -1.97 20.17 -18.00
CA ILE A 32 -0.69 20.69 -17.52
C ILE A 32 -0.85 22.21 -17.43
N SER A 33 -0.57 22.78 -16.26
CA SER A 33 -0.23 24.21 -16.14
C SER A 33 0.79 24.39 -15.01
N THR A 34 1.97 24.86 -15.40
CA THR A 34 3.10 25.21 -14.54
C THR A 34 3.04 26.69 -14.15
N ALA A 35 3.17 27.00 -12.86
CA ALA A 35 3.83 28.22 -12.39
C ALA A 35 4.33 28.04 -10.94
N PRO A 36 5.53 28.56 -10.58
CA PRO A 36 6.09 28.43 -9.24
C PRO A 36 5.71 29.61 -8.35
N SER A 37 5.45 29.36 -7.06
CA SER A 37 5.37 30.42 -6.05
C SER A 37 6.27 30.08 -4.88
N ARG A 38 7.33 30.87 -4.73
CA ARG A 38 8.12 31.00 -3.50
C ARG A 38 7.35 31.94 -2.57
N HIS A 39 7.05 31.51 -1.35
CA HIS A 39 7.02 32.40 -0.19
C HIS A 39 7.34 31.64 1.09
N CYS A 40 8.47 32.01 1.71
CA CYS A 40 8.73 31.80 3.12
C CYS A 40 7.72 32.64 3.90
N ALA A 41 6.86 32.00 4.69
CA ALA A 41 6.07 32.68 5.69
C ALA A 41 6.87 32.70 7.01
N HIS A 42 7.44 33.87 7.28
CA HIS A 42 7.94 34.29 8.58
C HIS A 42 6.74 34.42 9.53
N VAL A 43 6.70 33.65 10.61
CA VAL A 43 5.68 33.84 11.66
C VAL A 43 6.16 34.97 12.57
N PRO A 44 5.44 36.10 12.70
CA PRO A 44 5.80 37.14 13.65
C PRO A 44 5.41 36.70 15.07
N VAL A 45 6.37 36.80 15.97
CA VAL A 45 6.16 36.83 17.42
C VAL A 45 5.70 38.23 17.76
N GLU A 46 4.40 38.45 17.97
CA GLU A 46 3.89 39.67 18.60
C GLU A 46 2.89 39.34 19.71
N ILE A 47 3.41 39.46 20.93
CA ILE A 47 2.86 40.24 22.05
C ILE A 47 1.38 40.00 22.36
N PHE A 48 1.16 39.07 23.29
CA PHE A 48 -0.08 38.88 24.02
C PHE A 48 -0.10 39.89 25.18
N ASP A 49 -0.68 41.08 24.96
CA ASP A 49 -0.91 42.04 26.03
C ASP A 49 -2.29 42.67 25.86
N GLY A 50 -3.15 42.49 26.87
CA GLY A 50 -4.44 43.18 26.96
C GLY A 50 -5.70 42.32 26.88
N THR A 51 -5.82 41.26 27.69
CA THR A 51 -7.12 40.84 28.27
C THR A 51 -6.90 40.20 29.65
N SER A 52 -6.25 40.94 30.53
CA SER A 52 -6.30 40.66 31.97
C SER A 52 -7.58 41.28 32.54
N ASN A 53 -8.32 40.49 33.33
CA ASN A 53 -9.42 40.87 34.22
C ASN A 53 -10.85 40.54 33.78
N LEU A 54 -11.18 39.25 33.57
CA LEU A 54 -12.52 38.73 33.98
C LEU A 54 -12.71 37.18 33.93
N LEU A 55 -11.66 36.35 34.03
CA LEU A 55 -11.82 34.89 34.28
C LEU A 55 -10.70 34.35 35.18
N SER A 56 -10.34 35.11 36.22
CA SER A 56 -9.49 34.60 37.30
C SER A 56 -10.37 33.89 38.31
N ASP A 57 -10.44 32.56 38.20
CA ASP A 57 -10.42 31.59 39.30
C ASP A 57 -11.30 30.36 39.00
N GLU A 58 -10.82 29.57 38.05
CA GLU A 58 -10.94 28.12 38.19
C GLU A 58 -9.58 27.57 37.77
N SER A 59 -8.63 27.60 38.70
CA SER A 59 -7.34 26.93 38.51
C SER A 59 -7.63 25.46 38.27
N LEU A 60 -7.70 25.08 36.99
CA LEU A 60 -7.85 23.70 36.56
C LEU A 60 -6.81 22.89 37.32
N SER A 61 -7.25 21.82 37.98
CA SER A 61 -6.37 20.93 38.72
C SER A 61 -5.12 20.63 37.87
N PRO A 62 -3.91 20.63 38.44
CA PRO A 62 -2.68 20.28 37.72
C PRO A 62 -2.80 18.97 36.93
N ALA A 63 -3.68 18.06 37.35
CA ALA A 63 -4.02 16.84 36.64
C ALA A 63 -4.71 17.09 35.27
N ILE A 64 -5.62 18.05 35.20
CA ILE A 64 -6.37 18.40 33.98
C ILE A 64 -5.46 19.14 32.98
N GLU A 65 -4.61 20.06 33.46
CA GLU A 65 -3.62 20.72 32.59
C GLU A 65 -2.62 19.71 32.01
N ALA A 66 -2.12 18.78 32.84
CA ALA A 66 -1.25 17.70 32.38
C ALA A 66 -1.96 16.77 31.38
N ALA A 67 -3.25 16.50 31.56
CA ALA A 67 -4.05 15.70 30.62
C ALA A 67 -4.23 16.41 29.27
N ARG A 68 -4.46 17.74 29.27
CA ARG A 68 -4.54 18.55 28.04
C ARG A 68 -3.21 18.59 27.29
N GLN A 69 -2.08 18.71 28.00
CA GLN A 69 -0.75 18.64 27.37
C GLN A 69 -0.48 17.26 26.76
N LYS A 70 -0.85 16.18 27.47
CA LYS A 70 -0.78 14.81 26.92
C LYS A 70 -1.66 14.64 25.69
N PHE A 71 -2.87 15.20 25.70
CA PHE A 71 -3.76 15.19 24.54
C PHE A 71 -3.08 15.81 23.32
N TRP A 72 -2.54 17.03 23.45
CA TRP A 72 -1.88 17.69 22.31
C TRP A 72 -0.64 16.94 21.85
N PHE A 73 0.15 16.39 22.78
CA PHE A 73 1.29 15.54 22.43
C PHE A 73 0.88 14.33 21.59
N TYR A 74 -0.11 13.55 22.05
CA TYR A 74 -0.59 12.37 21.30
C TYR A 74 -1.33 12.75 20.02
N PHE A 75 -2.07 13.86 20.02
CA PHE A 75 -2.77 14.35 18.84
C PHE A 75 -1.78 14.73 17.74
N PHE A 76 -0.74 15.51 18.05
CA PHE A 76 0.26 15.89 17.05
C PHE A 76 1.18 14.73 16.67
N ALA A 77 1.61 13.90 17.63
CA ALA A 77 2.41 12.71 17.35
C ALA A 77 1.65 11.70 16.47
N GLY A 78 0.41 11.39 16.85
CA GLY A 78 -0.48 10.47 16.11
C GLY A 78 -0.94 11.04 14.78
N SER A 79 -1.20 12.34 14.65
CA SER A 79 -1.54 12.95 13.35
C SER A 79 -0.35 12.94 12.38
N GLY A 80 0.88 13.14 12.89
CA GLY A 80 2.09 13.04 12.08
C GLY A 80 2.38 11.61 11.60
N ALA A 81 2.37 10.64 12.53
CA ALA A 81 2.57 9.23 12.21
C ALA A 81 1.44 8.66 11.35
N GLY A 82 0.19 8.99 11.69
CA GLY A 82 -1.00 8.63 10.94
C GLY A 82 -1.01 9.22 9.54
N GLY A 83 -0.57 10.48 9.36
CA GLY A 83 -0.42 11.11 8.05
C GLY A 83 0.60 10.39 7.17
N ILE A 84 1.76 10.03 7.71
CA ILE A 84 2.79 9.26 6.99
C ILE A 84 2.29 7.85 6.67
N GLY A 85 1.60 7.19 7.61
CA GLY A 85 1.06 5.86 7.43
C GLY A 85 -0.06 5.81 6.38
N ILE A 86 -1.01 6.75 6.44
CA ILE A 86 -2.08 6.91 5.44
C ILE A 86 -1.47 7.24 4.07
N ALA A 87 -0.38 8.00 3.99
CA ALA A 87 0.30 8.27 2.72
C ALA A 87 0.90 7.00 2.07
N GLN A 88 1.05 5.89 2.80
CA GLN A 88 1.45 4.60 2.23
C GLN A 88 0.28 3.76 1.71
N LEU A 89 -0.95 4.03 2.15
CA LEU A 89 -2.16 3.34 1.66
C LEU A 89 -2.31 3.46 0.13
N PRO A 90 -2.13 4.64 -0.50
CA PRO A 90 -2.15 4.75 -1.96
C PRO A 90 -1.19 3.79 -2.65
N ALA A 91 0.01 3.54 -2.12
CA ALA A 91 0.95 2.63 -2.77
C ALA A 91 0.47 1.16 -2.68
N ILE A 92 -0.03 0.74 -1.51
CA ILE A 92 -0.54 -0.62 -1.29
C ILE A 92 -1.79 -0.87 -2.14
N PHE A 93 -2.71 0.09 -2.18
CA PHE A 93 -3.95 -0.02 -2.95
C PHE A 93 -3.75 0.22 -4.44
N ARG A 94 -2.79 1.05 -4.87
CA ARG A 94 -2.50 1.25 -6.30
C ARG A 94 -1.99 -0.04 -6.96
N ASP A 95 -1.16 -0.81 -6.28
CA ASP A 95 -0.68 -2.10 -6.77
C ASP A 95 -1.84 -3.09 -6.96
N ALA A 96 -2.71 -3.19 -5.94
CA ALA A 96 -3.90 -4.02 -6.00
C ALA A 96 -4.89 -3.52 -7.07
N ALA A 97 -5.09 -2.21 -7.19
CA ALA A 97 -5.98 -1.61 -8.17
C ALA A 97 -5.47 -1.81 -9.61
N ALA A 98 -4.16 -1.72 -9.85
CA ALA A 98 -3.57 -1.96 -11.16
C ALA A 98 -3.76 -3.42 -11.60
N SER A 99 -3.54 -4.38 -10.71
CA SER A 99 -3.76 -5.81 -11.01
C SER A 99 -5.25 -6.16 -11.14
N ARG A 100 -6.11 -5.64 -10.26
CA ARG A 100 -7.59 -5.78 -10.35
C ARG A 100 -8.17 -5.15 -11.60
N GLY A 101 -7.63 -4.00 -12.03
CA GLY A 101 -8.10 -3.27 -13.21
C GLY A 101 -7.88 -4.02 -14.52
N VAL A 102 -6.99 -5.02 -14.53
CA VAL A 102 -6.75 -5.90 -15.70
C VAL A 102 -7.36 -7.29 -15.53
N ALA A 103 -8.13 -7.52 -14.47
CA ALA A 103 -8.87 -8.76 -14.28
C ALA A 103 -9.91 -8.94 -15.40
N GLY A 104 -9.97 -10.14 -15.98
CA GLY A 104 -10.87 -10.44 -17.10
C GLY A 104 -10.48 -9.78 -18.43
N VAL A 105 -9.36 -9.06 -18.48
CA VAL A 105 -8.84 -8.42 -19.70
C VAL A 105 -7.78 -9.33 -20.33
N GLY A 106 -7.78 -9.40 -21.67
CA GLY A 106 -6.74 -10.09 -22.45
C GLY A 106 -7.02 -11.58 -22.68
N PRO A 107 -6.10 -12.29 -23.35
CA PRO A 107 -6.26 -13.70 -23.64
C PRO A 107 -6.20 -14.52 -22.35
N SER A 108 -7.08 -15.52 -22.23
CA SER A 108 -7.00 -16.54 -21.18
C SER A 108 -6.88 -17.93 -21.81
N ARG A 109 -6.02 -18.75 -21.22
CA ARG A 109 -5.85 -20.18 -21.46
C ARG A 109 -6.81 -21.02 -20.61
N GLY A 110 -7.55 -20.39 -19.69
CA GLY A 110 -8.46 -21.05 -18.77
C GLY A 110 -7.78 -22.08 -17.86
N GLY A 111 -8.53 -23.07 -17.42
CA GLY A 111 -8.06 -24.15 -16.55
C GLY A 111 -8.51 -23.99 -15.11
N SER A 112 -8.02 -24.88 -14.25
CA SER A 112 -8.33 -24.86 -12.82
C SER A 112 -7.85 -23.57 -12.14
N PRO A 113 -8.54 -23.10 -11.10
CA PRO A 113 -8.09 -21.93 -10.35
C PRO A 113 -6.74 -22.21 -9.68
N LEU A 114 -5.87 -21.20 -9.67
CA LEU A 114 -4.61 -21.25 -8.96
C LEU A 114 -4.87 -21.39 -7.46
N ASN A 115 -4.50 -22.54 -6.89
CA ASN A 115 -4.58 -22.75 -5.45
C ASN A 115 -3.31 -22.19 -4.76
N ALA A 116 -3.34 -20.89 -4.44
CA ALA A 116 -2.27 -20.22 -3.70
C ALA A 116 -2.72 -19.69 -2.33
N GLY A 117 -3.79 -20.24 -1.76
CA GLY A 117 -4.28 -19.87 -0.43
C GLY A 117 -5.33 -18.73 -0.42
N PRO A 118 -5.92 -18.45 0.75
CA PRO A 118 -7.11 -17.59 0.87
C PRO A 118 -6.84 -16.10 0.61
N LEU A 119 -5.59 -15.65 0.81
CA LEU A 119 -5.23 -14.24 0.60
C LEU A 119 -5.24 -13.83 -0.87
N LEU A 120 -5.12 -14.80 -1.79
CA LEU A 120 -5.11 -14.55 -3.23
C LEU A 120 -6.42 -13.90 -3.68
N GLY A 121 -7.56 -14.49 -3.29
CA GLY A 121 -8.89 -13.98 -3.63
C GLY A 121 -9.15 -12.61 -3.00
N LEU A 122 -8.69 -12.38 -1.76
CA LEU A 122 -8.83 -11.09 -1.10
C LEU A 122 -8.03 -9.98 -1.81
N TYR A 123 -6.81 -10.30 -2.25
CA TYR A 123 -5.93 -9.31 -2.87
C TYR A 123 -6.30 -9.02 -4.32
N TYR A 124 -6.54 -10.03 -5.16
CA TYR A 124 -6.83 -9.84 -6.58
C TYR A 124 -8.33 -9.70 -6.91
N ASN A 125 -9.22 -10.01 -5.96
CA ASN A 125 -10.68 -9.93 -6.12
C ASN A 125 -11.24 -10.70 -7.34
N THR A 126 -10.51 -11.70 -7.82
CA THR A 126 -10.87 -12.53 -8.96
C THR A 126 -10.11 -13.85 -8.89
N GLU A 127 -10.66 -14.89 -9.49
CA GLU A 127 -9.94 -16.15 -9.68
C GLU A 127 -8.87 -15.98 -10.77
N ILE A 128 -7.69 -16.55 -10.53
CA ILE A 128 -6.58 -16.56 -11.47
C ILE A 128 -6.47 -17.98 -12.05
N ALA A 129 -6.52 -18.10 -13.37
CA ALA A 129 -6.43 -19.39 -14.02
C ALA A 129 -4.98 -19.93 -13.98
N LEU A 130 -4.82 -21.20 -13.62
CA LEU A 130 -3.51 -21.85 -13.50
C LEU A 130 -2.72 -21.84 -14.81
N ASN A 131 -3.37 -22.12 -15.95
CA ASN A 131 -2.67 -22.18 -17.24
C ASN A 131 -2.18 -20.80 -17.70
N ASP A 132 -2.85 -19.72 -17.30
CA ASP A 132 -2.39 -18.37 -17.60
C ASP A 132 -1.09 -18.05 -16.86
N VAL A 133 -0.95 -18.50 -15.62
CA VAL A 133 0.27 -18.35 -14.83
C VAL A 133 1.40 -19.19 -15.39
N LEU A 134 1.14 -20.42 -15.80
CA LEU A 134 2.14 -21.27 -16.46
C LEU A 134 2.60 -20.67 -17.79
N ASP A 135 1.68 -20.20 -18.62
CA ASP A 135 1.99 -19.53 -19.89
C ASP A 135 2.88 -18.29 -19.63
N ALA A 136 2.56 -17.50 -18.60
CA ALA A 136 3.38 -16.36 -18.19
C ALA A 136 4.79 -16.78 -17.74
N ILE A 137 4.92 -17.81 -16.89
CA ILE A 137 6.24 -18.33 -16.43
C ILE A 137 7.08 -18.82 -17.61
N GLN A 138 6.46 -19.53 -18.56
CA GLN A 138 7.17 -20.06 -19.72
C GLN A 138 7.61 -18.95 -20.68
N LYS A 139 6.75 -17.96 -20.93
CA LYS A 139 7.04 -16.88 -21.89
C LYS A 139 7.92 -15.77 -21.33
N ALA A 140 8.00 -15.63 -20.01
CA ALA A 140 8.77 -14.56 -19.36
C ALA A 140 10.20 -14.45 -19.92
N PRO A 141 10.61 -13.28 -20.42
CA PRO A 141 11.97 -13.11 -20.94
C PRO A 141 13.02 -13.13 -19.83
N SER A 142 14.30 -13.23 -20.19
CA SER A 142 15.41 -13.07 -19.23
C SER A 142 15.50 -11.63 -18.71
N ALA A 143 16.18 -11.44 -17.58
CA ALA A 143 16.43 -10.11 -17.02
C ALA A 143 17.11 -9.17 -18.01
N GLU A 144 18.16 -9.66 -18.68
CA GLU A 144 18.95 -8.91 -19.68
C GLU A 144 18.09 -8.40 -20.84
N PHE A 145 17.13 -9.22 -21.29
CA PHE A 145 16.23 -8.84 -22.36
C PHE A 145 15.29 -7.71 -21.94
N ILE A 146 14.79 -7.73 -20.70
CA ILE A 146 13.92 -6.67 -20.19
C ILE A 146 14.72 -5.39 -19.96
N SER A 147 15.89 -5.49 -19.33
CA SER A 147 16.71 -4.33 -19.00
C SER A 147 17.22 -3.61 -20.23
N SER A 148 17.58 -4.33 -21.30
CA SER A 148 18.06 -3.72 -22.57
C SER A 148 16.97 -2.94 -23.32
N ARG A 149 15.69 -3.21 -23.02
CA ARG A 149 14.52 -2.54 -23.62
C ARG A 149 13.81 -1.61 -22.66
N SER A 150 14.31 -1.47 -21.43
CA SER A 150 13.75 -0.57 -20.45
C SER A 150 13.80 0.86 -20.98
N GLN A 151 12.64 1.51 -20.96
CA GLN A 151 12.51 2.94 -21.24
C GLN A 151 12.46 3.75 -19.94
N SER A 152 12.71 3.10 -18.80
CA SER A 152 12.65 3.76 -17.50
C SER A 152 13.89 4.63 -17.29
N ILE A 153 13.64 5.87 -16.89
CA ILE A 153 14.68 6.85 -16.56
C ILE A 153 15.22 6.69 -15.13
N ASN A 154 14.70 5.71 -14.38
CA ASN A 154 15.06 5.50 -12.98
C ASN A 154 16.48 4.97 -12.83
N PHE A 155 17.16 5.39 -11.75
CA PHE A 155 18.52 4.95 -11.43
C PHE A 155 18.64 3.42 -11.33
N MET A 156 17.62 2.74 -10.78
CA MET A 156 17.67 1.29 -10.67
C MET A 156 17.59 0.60 -12.03
N ALA A 157 16.72 1.10 -12.92
CA ALA A 157 16.65 0.62 -14.30
C ALA A 157 17.98 0.82 -15.05
N SER A 158 18.66 1.95 -14.85
CA SER A 158 20.00 2.18 -15.45
C SER A 158 21.10 1.27 -14.89
N LYS A 159 20.88 0.67 -13.72
CA LYS A 159 21.72 -0.40 -13.15
C LYS A 159 21.29 -1.81 -13.58
N GLY A 160 20.35 -1.90 -14.52
CA GLY A 160 19.84 -3.16 -15.05
C GLY A 160 18.79 -3.83 -14.19
N TYR A 161 18.29 -3.19 -13.13
CA TYR A 161 17.17 -3.75 -12.37
C TYR A 161 15.90 -3.76 -13.20
N ILE A 162 15.06 -4.74 -12.94
CA ILE A 162 13.80 -4.92 -13.63
C ILE A 162 12.72 -4.16 -12.87
N GLU A 163 12.06 -3.24 -13.56
CA GLU A 163 10.87 -2.57 -13.02
C GLU A 163 9.60 -3.30 -13.45
N ARG A 164 8.59 -3.30 -12.57
CA ARG A 164 7.29 -3.93 -12.84
C ARG A 164 6.71 -3.47 -14.16
N ARG A 165 6.75 -2.16 -14.42
CA ARG A 165 6.17 -1.55 -15.63
C ARG A 165 6.77 -2.12 -16.91
N ASP A 166 8.10 -2.27 -16.96
CA ASP A 166 8.77 -2.78 -18.15
C ASP A 166 8.55 -4.28 -18.32
N PHE A 167 8.54 -5.04 -17.22
CA PHE A 167 8.16 -6.44 -17.24
C PHE A 167 6.74 -6.64 -17.81
N ILE A 168 5.73 -5.90 -17.30
CA ILE A 168 4.34 -6.03 -17.75
C ILE A 168 4.20 -5.69 -19.23
N LYS A 169 4.87 -4.63 -19.72
CA LYS A 169 4.87 -4.29 -21.15
C LYS A 169 5.45 -5.40 -22.02
N GLU A 170 6.57 -6.00 -21.61
CA GLU A 170 7.17 -7.10 -22.36
C GLU A 170 6.27 -8.36 -22.37
N MET A 171 5.54 -8.61 -21.29
CA MET A 171 4.58 -9.71 -21.22
C MET A 171 3.34 -9.46 -22.10
N GLU A 172 2.90 -8.20 -22.21
CA GLU A 172 1.82 -7.79 -23.12
C GLU A 172 2.21 -8.02 -24.59
N ILE A 173 3.44 -7.65 -24.98
CA ILE A 173 3.98 -7.93 -26.34
C ILE A 173 3.98 -9.44 -26.64
N LYS A 174 4.24 -10.27 -25.62
CA LYS A 174 4.19 -11.74 -25.71
C LYS A 174 2.78 -12.33 -25.63
N LYS A 175 1.74 -11.49 -25.59
CA LYS A 175 0.32 -11.87 -25.50
C LYS A 175 0.04 -12.78 -24.30
N CYS A 176 0.69 -12.53 -23.18
CA CYS A 176 0.38 -13.21 -21.92
C CYS A 176 -0.87 -12.58 -21.31
N ASN A 177 -1.57 -13.33 -20.46
CA ASN A 177 -2.65 -12.77 -19.66
C ASN A 177 -2.07 -11.65 -18.75
N PRO A 178 -2.63 -10.42 -18.79
CA PRO A 178 -2.13 -9.30 -18.00
C PRO A 178 -2.15 -9.58 -16.49
N LEU A 179 -3.25 -10.14 -15.98
CA LEU A 179 -3.37 -10.48 -14.55
C LEU A 179 -2.33 -11.52 -14.15
N ALA A 180 -2.16 -12.58 -14.94
CA ALA A 180 -1.11 -13.59 -14.66
C ALA A 180 0.31 -13.00 -14.69
N SER A 181 0.53 -11.97 -15.52
CA SER A 181 1.81 -11.25 -15.56
C SER A 181 2.05 -10.47 -14.27
N TYR A 182 1.03 -9.76 -13.75
CA TYR A 182 1.12 -9.12 -12.43
C TYR A 182 1.41 -10.14 -11.33
N VAL A 183 0.65 -11.24 -11.29
CA VAL A 183 0.81 -12.30 -10.28
C VAL A 183 2.23 -12.91 -10.33
N LEU A 184 2.77 -13.12 -11.54
CA LEU A 184 4.14 -13.60 -11.70
C LEU A 184 5.17 -12.61 -11.16
N TYR A 185 5.04 -11.33 -11.49
CA TYR A 185 5.95 -10.32 -10.97
C TYR A 185 5.85 -10.18 -9.45
N ASP A 186 4.64 -10.20 -8.91
CA ASP A 186 4.38 -10.08 -7.48
C ASP A 186 5.05 -11.23 -6.71
N ALA A 187 4.93 -12.46 -7.21
CA ALA A 187 5.63 -13.62 -6.67
C ALA A 187 7.16 -13.43 -6.72
N ILE A 188 7.72 -13.01 -7.86
CA ILE A 188 9.17 -12.78 -7.98
C ILE A 188 9.65 -11.72 -6.96
N SER A 189 8.90 -10.62 -6.81
CA SER A 189 9.25 -9.51 -5.91
C SER A 189 9.20 -9.88 -4.43
N SER A 190 8.38 -10.88 -4.04
CA SER A 190 8.11 -11.26 -2.65
C SER A 190 7.79 -10.07 -1.73
N GLY A 191 7.14 -9.03 -2.25
CA GLY A 191 6.73 -7.86 -1.49
C GLY A 191 7.83 -6.83 -1.24
N LYS A 192 9.02 -6.99 -1.84
CA LYS A 192 10.19 -6.11 -1.63
C LYS A 192 10.19 -4.82 -2.46
N GLY A 193 9.09 -4.51 -3.14
CA GLY A 193 8.91 -3.28 -3.91
C GLY A 193 8.68 -3.50 -5.41
N ASP A 194 8.76 -2.42 -6.17
CA ASP A 194 8.43 -2.40 -7.61
C ASP A 194 9.61 -2.73 -8.52
N VAL A 195 10.75 -3.08 -7.93
CA VAL A 195 12.02 -3.28 -8.63
C VAL A 195 12.69 -4.57 -8.14
N VAL A 196 13.19 -5.38 -9.06
CA VAL A 196 13.82 -6.67 -8.77
C VAL A 196 15.22 -6.73 -9.39
N SER A 197 16.20 -7.24 -8.64
CA SER A 197 17.55 -7.45 -9.16
C SER A 197 17.56 -8.56 -10.23
N PRO A 198 18.37 -8.44 -11.30
CA PRO A 198 18.46 -9.45 -12.36
C PRO A 198 18.73 -10.86 -11.85
N VAL A 199 19.65 -10.99 -10.89
CA VAL A 199 20.06 -12.28 -10.31
C VAL A 199 18.89 -12.97 -9.61
N VAL A 200 18.12 -12.23 -8.80
CA VAL A 200 16.93 -12.77 -8.13
C VAL A 200 15.85 -13.13 -9.13
N TYR A 201 15.62 -12.27 -10.14
CA TYR A 201 14.62 -12.53 -11.16
C TYR A 201 14.92 -13.81 -11.95
N ASP A 202 16.12 -13.93 -12.53
CA ASP A 202 16.48 -15.09 -13.34
C ASP A 202 16.57 -16.36 -12.49
N GLY A 203 17.10 -16.26 -11.27
CA GLY A 203 17.17 -17.38 -10.33
C GLY A 203 15.79 -17.93 -9.95
N LYS A 204 14.84 -17.05 -9.61
CA LYS A 204 13.47 -17.45 -9.29
C LYS A 204 12.74 -17.98 -10.51
N LEU A 205 12.85 -17.31 -11.65
CA LEU A 205 12.20 -17.73 -12.89
C LEU A 205 12.69 -19.12 -13.34
N ALA A 206 14.00 -19.38 -13.24
CA ALA A 206 14.56 -20.71 -13.48
C ALA A 206 14.01 -21.74 -12.50
N ALA A 207 13.94 -21.42 -11.20
CA ALA A 207 13.38 -22.32 -10.19
C ALA A 207 11.89 -22.61 -10.42
N TYR A 208 11.10 -21.61 -10.85
CA TYR A 208 9.69 -21.80 -11.18
C TYR A 208 9.52 -22.71 -12.39
N ARG A 209 10.36 -22.56 -13.41
CA ARG A 209 10.36 -23.43 -14.60
C ARG A 209 10.77 -24.86 -14.28
N GLN A 210 11.82 -25.05 -13.49
CA GLN A 210 12.30 -26.37 -13.08
C GLN A 210 11.31 -27.09 -12.16
N GLY A 211 10.66 -26.35 -11.26
CA GLY A 211 9.68 -26.89 -10.32
C GLY A 211 8.28 -27.07 -10.89
N SER A 212 8.00 -26.55 -12.09
CA SER A 212 6.73 -26.79 -12.79
C SER A 212 6.69 -28.25 -13.23
N ARG A 213 5.67 -28.98 -12.77
CA ARG A 213 5.59 -30.44 -12.98
C ARG A 213 4.90 -30.77 -14.30
N ALA A 214 5.16 -31.99 -14.80
CA ALA A 214 4.53 -32.51 -16.01
C ALA A 214 2.99 -32.64 -15.91
N ASP A 215 2.44 -32.62 -14.69
CA ASP A 215 0.99 -32.61 -14.43
C ASP A 215 0.35 -31.23 -14.64
N GLY A 216 1.14 -30.21 -15.03
CA GLY A 216 0.65 -28.85 -15.22
C GLY A 216 0.46 -28.06 -13.92
N SER A 217 1.08 -28.48 -12.80
CA SER A 217 1.12 -27.67 -11.59
C SER A 217 2.28 -26.67 -11.59
N VAL A 218 2.03 -25.47 -11.02
CA VAL A 218 3.08 -24.48 -10.77
C VAL A 218 4.02 -24.95 -9.65
N ALA A 219 5.28 -24.50 -9.68
CA ALA A 219 6.25 -24.83 -8.65
C ALA A 219 5.76 -24.42 -7.25
N GLY A 220 5.98 -25.28 -6.25
CA GLY A 220 5.65 -24.94 -4.85
C GLY A 220 6.38 -23.69 -4.35
N LEU A 221 7.58 -23.43 -4.87
CA LEU A 221 8.33 -22.19 -4.60
C LEU A 221 7.58 -20.94 -5.08
N PHE A 222 6.95 -20.99 -6.26
CA PHE A 222 6.14 -19.88 -6.78
C PHE A 222 4.97 -19.56 -5.84
N VAL A 223 4.27 -20.61 -5.37
CA VAL A 223 3.15 -20.45 -4.43
C VAL A 223 3.63 -19.88 -3.09
N GLY A 224 4.78 -20.35 -2.60
CA GLY A 224 5.40 -19.83 -1.36
C GLY A 224 5.79 -18.36 -1.49
N ASP A 225 6.40 -17.99 -2.61
CA ASP A 225 6.83 -16.62 -2.89
C ASP A 225 5.65 -15.65 -3.08
N LEU A 226 4.59 -16.10 -3.75
CA LEU A 226 3.34 -15.34 -3.88
C LEU A 226 2.66 -15.15 -2.53
N ASN A 227 2.60 -16.20 -1.70
CA ASN A 227 2.09 -16.06 -0.33
C ASN A 227 2.94 -15.14 0.52
N GLY A 228 4.26 -15.15 0.35
CA GLY A 228 5.16 -14.19 0.98
C GLY A 228 4.84 -12.75 0.60
N PHE A 229 4.63 -12.48 -0.69
CA PHE A 229 4.17 -11.17 -1.17
C PHE A 229 2.83 -10.77 -0.51
N LEU A 230 1.84 -11.66 -0.55
CA LEU A 230 0.51 -11.39 0.01
C LEU A 230 0.56 -11.13 1.51
N ALA A 231 1.35 -11.92 2.26
CA ALA A 231 1.55 -11.75 3.69
C ALA A 231 2.21 -10.41 4.02
N VAL A 232 3.18 -9.95 3.23
CA VAL A 232 3.80 -8.62 3.40
C VAL A 232 2.76 -7.52 3.18
N LYS A 233 1.94 -7.59 2.13
CA LYS A 233 0.93 -6.56 1.84
C LYS A 233 -0.16 -6.53 2.91
N VAL A 234 -0.68 -7.69 3.32
CA VAL A 234 -1.69 -7.80 4.39
C VAL A 234 -1.10 -7.38 5.74
N GLY A 235 0.12 -7.80 6.06
CA GLY A 235 0.81 -7.42 7.28
C GLY A 235 1.06 -5.92 7.38
N ALA A 236 1.47 -5.28 6.28
CA ALA A 236 1.64 -3.83 6.23
C ALA A 236 0.30 -3.10 6.48
N PHE A 237 -0.79 -3.57 5.87
CA PHE A 237 -2.11 -2.99 6.06
C PHE A 237 -2.62 -3.15 7.50
N LEU A 238 -2.56 -4.38 8.06
CA LEU A 238 -2.99 -4.65 9.42
C LEU A 238 -2.12 -3.94 10.46
N GLY A 239 -0.80 -3.87 10.23
CA GLY A 239 0.12 -3.13 11.08
C GLY A 239 -0.21 -1.64 11.11
N LEU A 240 -0.50 -1.05 9.94
CA LEU A 240 -0.93 0.34 9.87
C LEU A 240 -2.27 0.56 10.60
N LEU A 241 -3.26 -0.31 10.37
CA LEU A 241 -4.56 -0.24 11.04
C LEU A 241 -4.40 -0.31 12.57
N PHE A 242 -3.56 -1.23 13.05
CA PHE A 242 -3.26 -1.36 14.47
C PHE A 242 -2.65 -0.08 15.04
N CYS A 243 -1.62 0.49 14.39
CA CYS A 243 -1.01 1.74 14.82
C CYS A 243 -2.05 2.88 14.91
N LEU A 244 -2.90 3.02 13.88
CA LEU A 244 -3.95 4.04 13.87
C LEU A 244 -4.96 3.86 15.01
N LEU A 245 -5.34 2.62 15.33
CA LEU A 245 -6.25 2.33 16.44
C LEU A 245 -5.62 2.64 17.81
N VAL A 246 -4.34 2.32 17.98
CA VAL A 246 -3.59 2.64 19.21
C VAL A 246 -3.48 4.15 19.39
N ASP A 247 -3.10 4.88 18.35
CA ASP A 247 -2.99 6.34 18.38
C ASP A 247 -4.34 6.99 18.70
N PHE A 248 -5.42 6.55 18.05
CA PHE A 248 -6.75 7.05 18.32
C PHE A 248 -7.19 6.75 19.77
N GLY A 249 -6.83 5.58 20.31
CA GLY A 249 -7.08 5.21 21.69
C GLY A 249 -6.41 6.16 22.69
N PHE A 250 -5.15 6.54 22.45
CA PHE A 250 -4.44 7.50 23.29
C PHE A 250 -5.03 8.91 23.19
N ILE A 251 -5.38 9.36 21.98
CA ILE A 251 -6.02 10.66 21.75
C ILE A 251 -7.37 10.72 22.47
N ALA A 252 -8.21 9.68 22.32
CA ALA A 252 -9.52 9.63 22.94
C ALA A 252 -9.44 9.62 24.49
N LYS A 253 -8.53 8.82 25.05
CA LYS A 253 -8.32 8.77 26.51
C LYS A 253 -7.88 10.13 27.06
N ALA A 254 -6.87 10.74 26.45
CA ALA A 254 -6.38 12.05 26.88
C ALA A 254 -7.42 13.16 26.67
N GLY A 255 -8.26 13.06 25.64
CA GLY A 255 -9.37 13.98 25.41
C GLY A 255 -10.43 13.91 26.50
N ILE A 256 -10.83 12.70 26.90
CA ILE A 256 -11.79 12.51 28.00
C ILE A 256 -11.22 13.05 29.32
N GLU A 257 -9.98 12.70 29.67
CA GLU A 257 -9.30 13.13 30.90
C GLU A 257 -8.97 14.64 30.94
N GLY A 258 -8.88 15.30 29.78
CA GLY A 258 -8.48 16.72 29.70
C GLY A 258 -9.63 17.69 29.48
N PHE A 259 -10.74 17.24 28.91
CA PHE A 259 -11.83 18.12 28.46
C PHE A 259 -13.24 17.68 28.86
N LEU A 260 -13.44 16.43 29.28
CA LEU A 260 -14.77 15.88 29.61
C LEU A 260 -14.87 15.37 31.06
N SER A 261 -13.81 15.55 31.84
CA SER A 261 -13.70 15.19 33.26
C SER A 261 -14.02 16.36 34.18
#